data_AF-A0A433CA64-F1
#
_entry.id   AF-A0A433CA64-F1
#
_cell.length_a   1.000
_cell.length_b   1.000
_cell.length_c   1.000
_cell.angle_alpha   90.00
_cell.angle_beta   90.00
_cell.angle_gamma   90.00
#
_symmetry.space_group_name_H-M   'P 1'
#
loop_
_entity.id
_entity.type
_entity.pdbx_description
1 polymer ?
#
loop_
_entity_poly.entity_id
_entity_poly.type
_entity_poly.pdbx_seq_one_letter_code
_entity_poly.pdbx_strand_id
1 'polypeptide(L)'
;MTEDSQEHVSPHRPHHQLILFGPPGTSKSRRARDVNAAELKASGDDIIPVMFHPDYSYGEFVARLLPISSDGRIHYNVHAGPFIRALSMAYVNLTTNPVPNIVLLIDEINRGNCAEIFGDVFQLLDRDEDGWSCYETSVSDLVIQALKDEMSKLNVIGEDLHVDVDDLIGKRQLKLPPNLYFIGTMNTSDESTYFMDSAFKRRWNFEFRSVGFSDVPHYQRDAVITETAYTWGEFIDALNEFILDRCTSSKMDDKLVGPWFIKARRQKLTLSTIAQKFPQECKDIEAKAAGVATPAAGADNSQRFEKAVLALVGKLPPTVGQGILDLAKYDPDANLRCFKAIESDAQMESYPYYLKLAKNPLLLGTRNFILSLKKLPAEEIVYEIDRSAIAGKLMLYLWDNVFDRDKSPLATLLGIESRLLRTFGQFTDLVDEFIERVCERASSELPESDRAIESSADTNANAAMTENADT
;
A
#
# COMPACT_ATOMS: atom_id res chain seq x y z
N MET A 1 20.16 -25.83 37.35
CA MET A 1 20.07 -24.37 37.57
C MET A 1 20.89 -23.72 36.47
N THR A 2 20.24 -23.50 35.34
CA THR A 2 20.78 -22.81 34.18
C THR A 2 19.93 -21.57 34.05
N GLU A 3 20.50 -20.43 34.42
CA GLU A 3 19.86 -19.13 34.33
C GLU A 3 19.72 -18.74 32.86
N ASP A 4 18.48 -18.50 32.45
CA ASP A 4 18.12 -17.83 31.21
C ASP A 4 18.74 -16.43 31.19
N SER A 5 19.72 -16.22 30.32
CA SER A 5 20.13 -14.89 29.88
C SER A 5 19.13 -14.38 28.83
N GLN A 6 18.04 -13.77 29.29
CA GLN A 6 17.23 -12.90 28.43
C GLN A 6 18.08 -11.69 28.04
N GLU A 7 18.44 -11.59 26.76
CA GLU A 7 19.00 -10.37 26.16
C GLU A 7 17.98 -9.24 26.33
N HIS A 8 18.23 -8.36 27.29
CA HIS A 8 17.58 -7.06 27.36
C HIS A 8 18.04 -6.23 26.14
N VAL A 9 17.24 -6.27 25.07
CA VAL A 9 17.32 -5.29 23.99
C VAL A 9 17.07 -3.91 24.59
N SER A 10 18.14 -3.12 24.72
CA SER A 10 18.03 -1.71 25.14
C SER A 10 17.19 -0.95 24.11
N PRO A 11 16.26 -0.06 24.53
CA PRO A 11 15.47 0.71 23.58
C PRO A 11 16.43 1.58 22.75
N HIS A 12 16.54 1.28 21.45
CA HIS A 12 17.31 2.13 20.54
C HIS A 12 16.79 3.55 20.63
N ARG A 13 17.64 4.51 21.01
CA ARG A 13 17.30 5.93 20.92
C ARG A 13 17.04 6.25 19.45
N PRO A 14 15.95 6.98 19.12
CA PRO A 14 15.67 7.36 17.75
C PRO A 14 16.79 8.25 17.20
N HIS A 15 17.16 8.05 15.94
CA HIS A 15 18.22 8.81 15.29
C HIS A 15 17.75 10.23 14.97
N HIS A 16 18.57 11.25 15.29
CA HIS A 16 18.30 12.65 14.95
C HIS A 16 18.21 12.91 13.44
N GLN A 17 18.88 12.08 12.65
CA GLN A 17 18.84 12.12 11.19
C GLN A 17 18.63 10.72 10.64
N LEU A 18 17.48 10.49 10.02
CA LEU A 18 17.11 9.20 9.43
C LEU A 18 16.69 9.37 7.97
N ILE A 19 17.22 8.54 7.07
CA ILE A 19 16.74 8.41 5.69
C ILE A 19 16.09 7.04 5.52
N LEU A 20 14.79 7.04 5.22
CA LEU A 20 14.09 5.86 4.75
C LEU A 20 14.31 5.73 3.24
N PHE A 21 14.92 4.63 2.80
CA PHE A 21 15.21 4.41 1.39
C PHE A 21 14.75 3.05 0.92
N GLY A 22 14.55 2.92 -0.39
CA GLY A 22 14.16 1.66 -1.01
C GLY A 22 13.24 1.85 -2.21
N PRO A 23 12.68 0.76 -2.72
CA PRO A 23 11.98 0.73 -4.01
C PRO A 23 10.65 1.51 -3.94
N PRO A 24 10.07 1.86 -5.09
CA PRO A 24 8.77 2.52 -5.12
C PRO A 24 7.67 1.61 -4.55
N GLY A 25 6.67 2.20 -3.89
CA GLY A 25 5.56 1.43 -3.32
C GLY A 25 5.82 0.78 -1.96
N THR A 26 6.90 1.14 -1.25
CA THR A 26 7.20 0.61 0.10
C THR A 26 6.68 1.49 1.25
N SER A 27 5.85 2.48 0.93
CA SER A 27 5.19 3.42 1.88
C SER A 27 6.12 4.27 2.77
N LYS A 28 7.36 4.52 2.33
CA LYS A 28 8.38 5.33 3.05
C LYS A 28 7.85 6.63 3.64
N SER A 29 7.23 7.50 2.85
CA SER A 29 6.71 8.80 3.33
C SER A 29 5.60 8.67 4.36
N ARG A 30 4.78 7.61 4.25
CA ARG A 30 3.78 7.30 5.25
C ARG A 30 4.42 6.82 6.54
N ARG A 31 5.39 5.90 6.46
CA ARG A 31 6.11 5.38 7.63
C ARG A 31 6.88 6.49 8.36
N ALA A 32 7.57 7.36 7.63
CA ALA A 32 8.27 8.52 8.19
C ALA A 32 7.36 9.36 9.10
N ARG A 33 6.10 9.56 8.69
CA ARG A 33 5.11 10.33 9.46
C ARG A 33 4.40 9.51 10.53
N ASP A 34 3.82 8.38 10.15
CA ASP A 34 2.89 7.62 10.99
C ASP A 34 3.60 6.73 12.02
N VAL A 35 4.89 6.42 11.80
CA VAL A 35 5.69 5.56 12.67
C VAL A 35 6.85 6.33 13.26
N ASN A 36 7.81 6.79 12.45
CA ASN A 36 9.05 7.38 12.98
C ASN A 36 8.81 8.71 13.70
N ALA A 37 8.01 9.62 13.13
CA ALA A 37 7.64 10.85 13.82
C ALA A 37 6.72 10.59 15.03
N ALA A 38 5.84 9.58 14.95
CA ALA A 38 4.99 9.19 16.07
C ALA A 38 5.79 8.60 17.25
N GLU A 39 6.85 7.84 17.00
CA GLU A 39 7.82 7.37 18.01
C GLU A 39 8.51 8.53 18.73
N LEU A 40 8.76 9.62 17.99
CA LEU A 40 9.25 10.89 18.53
C LEU A 40 8.17 11.71 19.26
N LYS A 41 6.93 11.23 19.31
CA LYS A 41 5.75 11.96 19.81
C LYS A 41 5.48 13.27 19.08
N ALA A 42 5.98 13.42 17.86
CA ALA A 42 5.69 14.56 16.99
C ALA A 42 4.44 14.25 16.16
N SER A 43 3.50 15.20 16.09
CA SER A 43 2.29 15.06 15.29
C SER A 43 1.75 16.42 14.85
N GLY A 44 0.89 16.45 13.83
CA GLY A 44 0.28 17.70 13.38
C GLY A 44 1.33 18.75 13.01
N ASP A 45 1.29 19.89 13.70
CA ASP A 45 2.17 21.05 13.44
C ASP A 45 3.63 20.83 13.85
N ASP A 46 3.93 19.84 14.70
CA ASP A 46 5.30 19.48 15.07
C ASP A 46 6.07 18.82 13.91
N ILE A 47 5.36 18.41 12.85
CA ILE A 47 5.93 17.83 11.64
C ILE A 47 5.87 18.88 10.53
N ILE A 48 7.05 19.28 10.05
CA ILE A 48 7.18 20.25 8.95
C ILE A 48 7.54 19.46 7.68
N PRO A 49 6.58 19.20 6.78
CA PRO A 49 6.84 18.50 5.54
C PRO A 49 7.46 19.45 4.52
N VAL A 50 8.49 18.97 3.83
CA VAL A 50 9.08 19.57 2.64
C VAL A 50 9.35 18.48 1.61
N MET A 51 9.27 18.81 0.33
CA MET A 51 9.63 17.91 -0.76
C MET A 51 10.72 18.57 -1.59
N PHE A 52 11.84 17.89 -1.78
CA PHE A 52 12.90 18.39 -2.64
C PHE A 52 12.57 18.13 -4.12
N HIS A 53 12.93 19.09 -4.96
CA HIS A 53 12.81 19.01 -6.41
C HIS A 53 14.07 19.60 -7.06
N PRO A 54 14.29 19.41 -8.37
CA PRO A 54 15.56 19.76 -9.00
C PRO A 54 15.98 21.23 -8.84
N ASP A 55 15.01 22.14 -8.85
CA ASP A 55 15.25 23.58 -8.69
C ASP A 55 15.14 24.08 -7.23
N TYR A 56 14.99 23.18 -6.25
CA TYR A 56 14.84 23.56 -4.85
C TYR A 56 16.17 24.12 -4.33
N SER A 57 16.14 25.27 -3.67
CA SER A 57 17.35 26.04 -3.36
C SER A 57 17.56 26.29 -1.88
N TYR A 58 18.80 26.67 -1.50
CA TYR A 58 19.12 27.14 -0.15
C TYR A 58 18.16 28.24 0.33
N GLY A 59 17.79 29.17 -0.56
CA GLY A 59 16.90 30.27 -0.21
C GLY A 59 15.48 29.82 0.13
N GLU A 60 15.03 28.71 -0.45
CA GLU A 60 13.71 28.12 -0.16
C GLU A 60 13.74 27.27 1.10
N PHE A 61 14.86 26.58 1.36
CA PHE A 61 15.03 25.72 2.51
C PHE A 61 15.32 26.50 3.80
N VAL A 62 16.23 27.47 3.73
CA VAL A 62 16.75 28.23 4.87
C VAL A 62 16.09 29.60 4.93
N ALA A 63 16.47 30.55 4.06
CA ALA A 63 15.88 31.88 4.04
C ALA A 63 16.14 32.63 2.72
N ARG A 64 15.17 33.42 2.26
CA ARG A 64 15.31 34.29 1.07
C ARG A 64 14.68 35.66 1.26
N LEU A 65 15.15 36.63 0.47
CA LEU A 65 14.48 37.91 0.30
C LEU A 65 13.48 37.84 -0.85
N LEU A 66 12.24 38.23 -0.59
CA LEU A 66 11.19 38.33 -1.61
C LEU A 66 10.81 39.80 -1.82
N PRO A 67 10.77 40.27 -3.08
CA PRO A 67 10.29 41.62 -3.38
C PRO A 67 8.76 41.67 -3.25
N ILE A 68 8.27 42.70 -2.58
CA ILE A 68 6.85 43.02 -2.45
C ILE A 68 6.66 44.43 -3.02
N SER A 69 5.79 44.55 -4.02
CA SER A 69 5.40 45.85 -4.57
C SER A 69 4.22 46.39 -3.78
N SER A 70 4.39 47.53 -3.14
CA SER A 70 3.33 48.26 -2.44
C SER A 70 3.50 49.75 -2.69
N ASP A 71 2.42 50.45 -3.04
CA ASP A 71 2.41 51.89 -3.32
C ASP A 71 3.47 52.38 -4.33
N GLY A 72 3.77 51.55 -5.35
CA GLY A 72 4.76 51.87 -6.38
C GLY A 72 6.22 51.78 -5.91
N ARG A 73 6.47 51.24 -4.71
CA ARG A 73 7.81 50.98 -4.16
C ARG A 73 8.03 49.48 -3.97
N ILE A 74 9.27 49.04 -4.20
CA ILE A 74 9.69 47.65 -3.95
C ILE A 74 10.26 47.58 -2.53
N HIS A 75 9.60 46.80 -1.68
CA HIS A 75 10.07 46.41 -0.37
C HIS A 75 10.63 44.99 -0.44
N TYR A 76 11.66 44.67 0.34
CA TYR A 76 12.14 43.30 0.46
C TYR A 76 11.69 42.73 1.80
N ASN A 77 11.00 41.61 1.76
CA ASN A 77 10.60 40.89 2.96
C ASN A 77 11.48 39.65 3.13
N VAL A 78 11.87 39.37 4.37
CA VAL A 78 12.59 38.16 4.73
C VAL A 78 11.58 37.02 4.83
N HIS A 79 11.86 35.92 4.14
CA HIS A 79 11.03 34.72 4.17
C HIS A 79 11.84 33.56 4.76
N ALA A 80 11.39 33.03 5.90
CA ALA A 80 11.94 31.83 6.51
C ALA A 80 11.51 30.58 5.73
N GLY A 81 12.47 29.72 5.41
CA GLY A 81 12.22 28.39 4.86
C GLY A 81 11.85 27.37 5.94
N PRO A 82 11.48 26.13 5.55
CA PRO A 82 11.06 25.09 6.47
C PRO A 82 12.14 24.72 7.50
N PHE A 83 13.43 24.81 7.16
CA PHE A 83 14.52 24.59 8.13
C PHE A 83 14.47 25.62 9.26
N ILE A 84 14.39 26.91 8.92
CA ILE A 84 14.35 27.99 9.92
C ILE A 84 13.06 27.91 10.73
N ARG A 85 11.93 27.56 10.12
CA ARG A 85 10.69 27.31 10.85
C ARG A 85 10.84 26.18 11.87
N ALA A 86 11.41 25.05 11.46
CA ALA A 86 11.64 23.91 12.36
C ALA A 86 12.58 24.26 13.50
N LEU A 87 13.68 24.97 13.20
CA LEU A 87 14.64 25.43 14.19
C LEU A 87 14.01 26.42 15.18
N SER A 88 13.19 27.36 14.68
CA SER A 88 12.45 28.32 15.51
C SER A 88 11.53 27.61 16.49
N MET A 89 10.73 26.66 16.01
CA MET A 89 9.84 25.85 16.84
C MET A 89 10.61 25.04 17.87
N ALA A 90 11.73 24.44 17.48
CA ALA A 90 12.54 23.65 18.39
C ALA A 90 13.13 24.52 19.52
N TYR A 91 13.71 25.69 19.18
CA TYR A 91 14.27 26.64 20.13
C TYR A 91 13.24 27.22 21.10
N VAL A 92 12.11 27.73 20.59
CA VAL A 92 11.06 28.34 21.43
C VAL A 92 10.53 27.34 22.44
N ASN A 93 10.48 26.05 22.07
CA ASN A 93 9.94 25.02 22.94
C ASN A 93 10.98 24.39 23.90
N LEU A 94 12.27 24.78 23.87
CA LEU A 94 13.30 24.20 24.75
C LEU A 94 13.02 24.43 26.24
N THR A 95 12.29 25.49 26.59
CA THR A 95 11.91 25.83 27.97
C THR A 95 10.63 25.16 28.44
N THR A 96 9.87 24.55 27.52
CA THR A 96 8.60 23.90 27.84
C THR A 96 8.81 22.56 28.54
N ASN A 97 7.80 22.12 29.30
CA ASN A 97 7.85 20.82 29.99
C ASN A 97 6.53 20.05 29.79
N PRO A 98 6.53 18.92 29.05
CA PRO A 98 7.68 18.31 28.38
C PRO A 98 8.13 19.10 27.14
N VAL A 99 9.44 19.03 26.81
CA VAL A 99 9.96 19.59 25.56
C VAL A 99 9.44 18.76 24.38
N PRO A 100 8.64 19.34 23.47
CA PRO A 100 8.17 18.64 22.27
C PRO A 100 9.31 18.44 21.27
N ASN A 101 9.27 17.31 20.57
CA ASN A 101 10.16 17.05 19.45
C ASN A 101 9.57 17.61 18.16
N ILE A 102 10.40 18.29 17.38
CA ILE A 102 10.06 18.85 16.09
C ILE A 102 10.71 18.01 14.99
N VAL A 103 9.94 17.65 13.96
CA VAL A 103 10.41 16.80 12.85
C VAL A 103 10.37 17.59 11.55
N LEU A 104 11.53 17.79 10.93
CA LEU A 104 11.62 18.21 9.53
C LEU A 104 11.57 16.98 8.63
N LEU A 105 10.43 16.75 7.99
CA LEU A 105 10.20 15.61 7.12
C LEU A 105 10.51 16.00 5.67
N ILE A 106 11.59 15.46 5.12
CA ILE A 106 12.11 15.79 3.78
C ILE A 106 11.79 14.64 2.82
N ASP A 107 10.71 14.78 2.07
CA ASP A 107 10.33 13.82 1.04
C ASP A 107 11.22 13.98 -0.20
N GLU A 108 11.59 12.86 -0.83
CA GLU A 108 12.41 12.84 -2.06
C GLU A 108 13.74 13.59 -1.91
N ILE A 109 14.45 13.38 -0.80
CA ILE A 109 15.65 14.16 -0.41
C ILE A 109 16.74 14.17 -1.50
N ASN A 110 16.84 13.11 -2.31
CA ASN A 110 17.82 12.99 -3.39
C ASN A 110 17.36 13.62 -4.72
N ARG A 111 16.18 14.22 -4.82
CA ARG A 111 15.73 14.95 -6.04
C ARG A 111 16.24 16.38 -6.12
N GLY A 112 16.84 16.90 -5.05
CA GLY A 112 17.54 18.17 -5.03
C GLY A 112 19.02 17.99 -4.69
N ASN A 113 19.85 18.96 -5.07
CA ASN A 113 21.26 18.96 -4.70
C ASN A 113 21.40 19.24 -3.19
N CYS A 114 21.49 18.18 -2.39
CA CYS A 114 21.54 18.28 -0.93
C CYS A 114 22.65 19.20 -0.42
N ALA A 115 23.83 19.18 -1.04
CA ALA A 115 24.95 20.01 -0.61
C ALA A 115 24.64 21.51 -0.82
N GLU A 116 24.04 21.86 -1.95
CA GLU A 116 23.65 23.24 -2.24
C GLU A 116 22.44 23.70 -1.42
N ILE A 117 21.44 22.83 -1.23
CA ILE A 117 20.23 23.15 -0.47
C ILE A 117 20.54 23.38 1.01
N PHE A 118 21.37 22.52 1.62
CA PHE A 118 21.77 22.68 3.02
C PHE A 118 22.86 23.73 3.20
N GLY A 119 23.69 24.01 2.19
CA GLY A 119 24.68 25.07 2.23
C GLY A 119 25.57 25.04 3.48
N ASP A 120 25.54 26.13 4.26
CA ASP A 120 26.30 26.28 5.52
C ASP A 120 25.71 25.52 6.72
N VAL A 121 24.38 25.30 6.76
CA VAL A 121 23.72 24.53 7.83
C VAL A 121 23.98 23.03 7.72
N PHE A 122 24.56 22.59 6.60
CA PHE A 122 25.04 21.22 6.39
C PHE A 122 25.97 20.72 7.51
N GLN A 123 26.85 21.60 8.02
CA GLN A 123 27.82 21.24 9.06
C GLN A 123 27.14 20.92 10.39
N LEU A 124 25.94 21.44 10.63
CA LEU A 124 25.22 21.24 11.89
C LEU A 124 24.61 19.84 12.02
N LEU A 125 24.63 19.02 10.97
CA LEU A 125 24.04 17.68 11.03
C LEU A 125 24.86 16.71 11.87
N ASP A 126 26.15 16.98 12.12
CA ASP A 126 26.97 16.20 13.06
C ASP A 126 26.46 16.41 14.50
N ARG A 127 26.11 15.34 15.24
CA ARG A 127 25.50 15.39 16.58
C ARG A 127 26.43 14.86 17.69
N ASP A 128 26.38 15.51 18.85
CA ASP A 128 26.99 15.06 20.10
C ASP A 128 26.09 14.09 20.88
N GLU A 129 26.61 13.50 21.96
CA GLU A 129 25.88 12.54 22.81
C GLU A 129 24.64 13.14 23.51
N ASP A 130 24.64 14.46 23.71
CA ASP A 130 23.52 15.21 24.28
C ASP A 130 22.44 15.57 23.24
N GLY A 131 22.68 15.28 21.96
CA GLY A 131 21.80 15.55 20.83
C GLY A 131 21.93 16.94 20.22
N TRP A 132 22.77 17.83 20.78
CA TRP A 132 23.10 19.08 20.10
C TRP A 132 24.00 18.82 18.89
N SER A 133 24.05 19.76 17.93
CA SER A 133 25.06 19.67 16.88
C SER A 133 26.47 19.91 17.44
N CYS A 134 27.47 19.16 16.98
CA CYS A 134 28.86 19.22 17.49
C CYS A 134 29.49 20.62 17.38
N TYR A 135 29.05 21.40 16.39
CA TYR A 135 29.60 22.71 16.06
C TYR A 135 28.48 23.73 15.89
N GLU A 136 28.81 24.98 16.16
CA GLU A 136 28.04 26.13 15.71
C GLU A 136 28.47 26.54 14.29
N THR A 137 27.54 27.10 13.52
CA THR A 137 27.86 27.72 12.22
C THR A 137 27.50 29.18 12.22
N SER A 138 28.35 30.03 11.65
CA SER A 138 28.07 31.46 11.50
C SER A 138 27.19 31.69 10.27
N VAL A 139 26.11 32.44 10.41
CA VAL A 139 25.14 32.67 9.33
C VAL A 139 24.97 34.16 9.03
N SER A 140 24.38 34.46 7.88
CA SER A 140 24.12 35.84 7.46
C SER A 140 23.05 36.54 8.34
N ASP A 141 23.07 37.88 8.35
CA ASP A 141 22.05 38.68 9.04
C ASP A 141 20.63 38.38 8.51
N LEU A 142 20.50 37.99 7.23
CA LEU A 142 19.24 37.55 6.64
C LEU A 142 18.65 36.33 7.36
N VAL A 143 19.50 35.33 7.63
CA VAL A 143 19.09 34.08 8.30
C VAL A 143 18.71 34.34 9.75
N ILE A 144 19.49 35.18 10.45
CA ILE A 144 19.15 35.59 11.83
C ILE A 144 17.85 36.38 11.88
N GLN A 145 17.62 37.28 10.92
CA GLN A 145 16.35 38.01 10.82
C GLN A 145 15.18 37.05 10.56
N ALA A 146 15.34 36.10 9.64
CA ALA A 146 14.32 35.08 9.35
C ALA A 146 13.97 34.26 10.60
N LEU A 147 14.99 33.84 11.36
CA LEU A 147 14.82 33.12 12.62
C LEU A 147 14.07 33.96 13.65
N LYS A 148 14.48 35.21 13.88
CA LYS A 148 13.82 36.13 14.82
C LYS A 148 12.37 36.40 14.44
N ASP A 149 12.11 36.65 13.15
CA ASP A 149 10.76 36.92 12.65
C ASP A 149 9.85 35.71 12.86
N GLU A 150 10.36 34.50 12.62
CA GLU A 150 9.59 33.28 12.78
C GLU A 150 9.36 32.94 14.26
N MET A 151 10.39 33.06 15.11
CA MET A 151 10.26 32.92 16.57
C MET A 151 9.27 33.92 17.16
N SER A 152 9.26 35.17 16.67
CA SER A 152 8.31 36.21 17.09
C SER A 152 6.85 35.84 16.76
N LYS A 153 6.61 35.21 15.60
CA LYS A 153 5.26 34.71 15.23
C LYS A 153 4.81 33.54 16.10
N LEU A 154 5.75 32.70 16.52
CA LEU A 154 5.50 31.54 17.39
C LEU A 154 5.33 31.93 18.86
N ASN A 155 5.56 33.20 19.22
CA ASN A 155 5.67 33.69 20.59
C ASN A 155 4.30 33.79 21.29
N VAL A 156 3.73 32.63 21.61
CA VAL A 156 2.57 32.45 22.50
C VAL A 156 3.03 32.74 23.95
N ILE A 157 3.11 34.03 24.29
CA ILE A 157 3.18 34.59 25.66
C ILE A 157 4.53 34.42 26.41
N GLY A 158 5.43 35.40 26.24
CA GLY A 158 6.21 35.99 27.35
C GLY A 158 7.21 35.12 28.12
N GLU A 159 7.69 34.00 27.57
CA GLU A 159 8.77 33.22 28.17
C GLU A 159 10.15 33.69 27.67
N ASP A 160 11.13 33.71 28.59
CA ASP A 160 12.53 33.96 28.26
C ASP A 160 13.08 32.78 27.45
N LEU A 161 13.87 33.08 26.41
CA LEU A 161 14.55 32.07 25.62
C LEU A 161 15.54 31.27 26.47
N HIS A 162 15.88 30.06 26.04
CA HIS A 162 16.99 29.33 26.63
C HIS A 162 18.29 30.15 26.47
N VAL A 163 19.04 30.36 27.56
CA VAL A 163 20.20 31.28 27.63
C VAL A 163 21.21 31.03 26.50
N ASP A 164 21.47 29.76 26.18
CA ASP A 164 22.40 29.39 25.10
C ASP A 164 21.90 29.83 23.70
N VAL A 165 20.58 29.87 23.48
CA VAL A 165 20.00 30.28 22.19
C VAL A 165 20.12 31.80 22.01
N ASP A 166 19.87 32.58 23.05
CA ASP A 166 20.05 34.04 23.01
C ASP A 166 21.50 34.43 22.70
N ASP A 167 22.47 33.72 23.31
CA ASP A 167 23.90 33.91 23.03
C ASP A 167 24.26 33.56 21.56
N LEU A 168 23.76 32.43 21.05
CA LEU A 168 23.94 32.02 19.65
C LEU A 168 23.40 33.08 18.68
N ILE A 169 22.17 33.55 18.90
CA ILE A 169 21.53 34.59 18.08
C ILE A 169 22.33 35.90 18.16
N GLY A 170 22.79 36.29 19.35
CA GLY A 170 23.63 37.47 19.56
C GLY A 170 24.96 37.41 18.80
N LYS A 171 25.56 36.21 18.70
CA LYS A 171 26.79 35.94 17.94
C LYS A 171 26.57 35.67 16.46
N ARG A 172 25.31 35.64 16.00
CA ARG A 172 24.90 35.27 14.63
C ARG A 172 25.30 33.85 14.25
N GLN A 173 25.07 32.94 15.18
CA GLN A 173 25.39 31.53 15.05
C GLN A 173 24.13 30.68 15.19
N LEU A 174 24.15 29.50 14.56
CA LEU A 174 23.12 28.47 14.71
C LEU A 174 23.73 27.18 15.26
N LYS A 175 22.92 26.42 16.00
CA LYS A 175 23.22 25.08 16.52
C LYS A 175 21.94 24.25 16.51
N LEU A 176 21.98 22.98 16.13
CA LEU A 176 20.74 22.19 16.16
C LEU A 176 20.46 21.69 17.57
N PRO A 177 19.26 21.92 18.13
CA PRO A 177 18.90 21.44 19.45
C PRO A 177 18.56 19.94 19.45
N PRO A 178 18.57 19.28 20.62
CA PRO A 178 18.33 17.85 20.76
C PRO A 178 16.89 17.42 20.45
N ASN A 179 15.94 18.36 20.48
CA ASN A 179 14.54 18.12 20.15
C ASN A 179 14.21 18.34 18.65
N LEU A 180 15.19 18.64 17.80
CA LEU A 180 15.00 18.78 16.35
C LEU A 180 15.51 17.55 15.60
N TYR A 181 14.61 16.89 14.89
CA TYR A 181 14.85 15.66 14.13
C TYR A 181 14.63 15.87 12.63
N PHE A 182 15.36 15.13 11.82
CA PHE A 182 15.27 15.14 10.37
C PHE A 182 14.93 13.74 9.88
N ILE A 183 13.84 13.62 9.12
CA ILE A 183 13.44 12.34 8.53
C ILE A 183 13.31 12.54 7.02
N GLY A 184 14.27 11.99 6.28
CA GLY A 184 14.30 11.96 4.83
C GLY A 184 13.61 10.72 4.26
N THR A 185 13.01 10.85 3.09
CA THR A 185 12.68 9.69 2.25
C THR A 185 13.44 9.76 0.95
N MET A 186 13.83 8.60 0.43
CA MET A 186 14.58 8.49 -0.81
C MET A 186 14.04 7.34 -1.66
N ASN A 187 13.63 7.65 -2.89
CA ASN A 187 13.53 6.64 -3.93
C ASN A 187 14.92 6.42 -4.49
N THR A 188 15.39 5.19 -4.45
CA THR A 188 16.70 4.84 -5.01
C THR A 188 16.64 4.64 -6.53
N SER A 189 15.44 4.40 -7.06
CA SER A 189 15.14 4.07 -8.46
C SER A 189 15.07 5.22 -9.45
N ASP A 190 14.94 6.45 -8.95
CA ASP A 190 14.71 7.60 -9.81
C ASP A 190 16.01 8.02 -10.52
N GLU A 191 15.96 8.05 -11.85
CA GLU A 191 17.11 8.40 -12.71
C GLU A 191 17.48 9.89 -12.64
N SER A 192 16.54 10.75 -12.22
CA SER A 192 16.69 12.21 -12.09
C SER A 192 17.16 12.64 -10.70
N THR A 193 17.91 11.80 -10.01
CA THR A 193 18.37 12.06 -8.63
C THR A 193 19.79 12.62 -8.60
N TYR A 194 20.02 13.57 -7.71
CA TYR A 194 21.35 14.09 -7.42
C TYR A 194 22.14 13.07 -6.61
N PHE A 195 23.43 12.98 -6.91
CA PHE A 195 24.35 12.16 -6.13
C PHE A 195 24.54 12.76 -4.73
N MET A 196 24.12 12.03 -3.70
CA MET A 196 24.48 12.36 -2.32
C MET A 196 25.91 11.93 -2.04
N ASP A 197 26.77 12.90 -1.74
CA ASP A 197 28.17 12.65 -1.44
C ASP A 197 28.37 11.90 -0.11
N SER A 198 29.58 11.36 0.08
CA SER A 198 29.92 10.57 1.28
C SER A 198 29.89 11.41 2.57
N ALA A 199 30.19 12.70 2.50
CA ALA A 199 30.18 13.59 3.65
C ALA A 199 28.74 13.88 4.10
N PHE A 200 27.78 13.93 3.17
CA PHE A 200 26.38 14.00 3.49
C PHE A 200 25.90 12.70 4.08
N LYS A 201 26.10 11.57 3.38
CA LYS A 201 25.64 10.25 3.83
C LYS A 201 26.07 9.89 5.25
N ARG A 202 27.33 10.13 5.63
CA ARG A 202 27.82 9.74 6.98
C ARG A 202 27.10 10.43 8.16
N ARG A 203 26.30 11.47 7.90
CA ARG A 203 25.53 12.24 8.91
C ARG A 203 24.08 11.78 9.05
N TRP A 204 23.73 10.71 8.35
CA TRP A 204 22.40 10.13 8.38
C TRP A 204 22.49 8.64 8.68
N ASN A 205 21.53 8.18 9.47
CA ASN A 205 21.22 6.76 9.56
C ASN A 205 20.33 6.38 8.37
N PHE A 206 20.54 5.19 7.82
CA PHE A 206 19.79 4.69 6.68
C PHE A 206 18.97 3.46 7.09
N GLU A 207 17.65 3.52 6.88
CA GLU A 207 16.76 2.37 7.05
C GLU A 207 16.24 1.94 5.68
N PHE A 208 16.58 0.72 5.28
CA PHE A 208 16.06 0.13 4.05
C PHE A 208 14.62 -0.37 4.26
N ARG A 209 13.74 -0.03 3.32
CA ARG A 209 12.38 -0.56 3.25
C ARG A 209 12.29 -1.57 2.13
N SER A 210 12.17 -2.85 2.52
CA SER A 210 12.00 -3.96 1.59
C SER A 210 10.61 -3.97 0.94
N VAL A 211 10.48 -4.75 -0.14
CA VAL A 211 9.22 -4.97 -0.86
C VAL A 211 8.34 -6.07 -0.26
N GLY A 212 8.72 -6.63 0.89
CA GLY A 212 7.97 -7.72 1.53
C GLY A 212 6.64 -7.30 2.16
N PHE A 213 5.80 -8.29 2.43
CA PHE A 213 4.47 -8.11 3.00
C PHE A 213 4.38 -8.29 4.52
N SER A 214 5.50 -8.46 5.24
CA SER A 214 5.52 -8.73 6.69
C SER A 214 4.80 -7.67 7.52
N ASP A 215 4.97 -6.39 7.15
CA ASP A 215 4.37 -5.24 7.84
C ASP A 215 3.14 -4.69 7.07
N VAL A 216 2.61 -5.45 6.11
CA VAL A 216 1.52 -4.99 5.24
C VAL A 216 0.18 -5.57 5.72
N PRO A 217 -0.85 -4.73 5.93
CA PRO A 217 -2.17 -5.22 6.32
C PRO A 217 -2.76 -6.21 5.31
N HIS A 218 -3.48 -7.21 5.81
CA HIS A 218 -4.21 -8.21 5.02
C HIS A 218 -5.07 -7.61 3.93
N TYR A 219 -5.76 -6.48 4.19
CA TYR A 219 -6.59 -5.83 3.18
C TYR A 219 -5.83 -5.37 1.93
N GLN A 220 -4.51 -5.14 2.03
CA GLN A 220 -3.67 -4.73 0.91
C GLN A 220 -2.96 -5.95 0.30
N ARG A 221 -2.46 -6.86 1.14
CA ARG A 221 -1.78 -8.09 0.70
C ARG A 221 -2.76 -9.02 -0.03
N ASP A 222 -3.90 -9.28 0.59
CA ASP A 222 -4.87 -10.29 0.16
C ASP A 222 -5.94 -9.70 -0.77
N ALA A 223 -5.72 -8.46 -1.25
CA ALA A 223 -6.62 -7.81 -2.19
C ALA A 223 -6.64 -8.57 -3.52
N VAL A 224 -7.83 -8.93 -4.00
CA VAL A 224 -7.97 -9.70 -5.25
C VAL A 224 -7.79 -8.77 -6.46
N ILE A 225 -7.03 -9.21 -7.46
CA ILE A 225 -6.94 -8.49 -8.74
C ILE A 225 -8.24 -8.76 -9.52
N THR A 226 -8.93 -7.68 -9.92
CA THR A 226 -10.24 -7.77 -10.57
C THR A 226 -10.23 -8.72 -11.76
N GLU A 227 -11.24 -9.60 -11.85
CA GLU A 227 -11.43 -10.60 -12.92
C GLU A 227 -10.42 -11.75 -12.92
N THR A 228 -9.59 -11.88 -11.87
CA THR A 228 -8.62 -12.98 -11.72
C THR A 228 -8.82 -13.72 -10.39
N ALA A 229 -8.16 -14.86 -10.22
CA ALA A 229 -8.11 -15.60 -8.96
C ALA A 229 -6.93 -15.19 -8.06
N TYR A 230 -6.03 -14.32 -8.52
CA TYR A 230 -4.78 -13.99 -7.84
C TYR A 230 -4.95 -12.84 -6.85
N THR A 231 -4.30 -12.97 -5.69
CA THR A 231 -4.14 -11.87 -4.74
C THR A 231 -3.00 -10.95 -5.16
N TRP A 232 -3.02 -9.72 -4.65
CA TRP A 232 -1.98 -8.73 -4.88
C TRP A 232 -0.62 -9.17 -4.33
N GLY A 233 -0.61 -9.85 -3.18
CA GLY A 233 0.59 -10.42 -2.56
C GLY A 233 1.27 -11.43 -3.46
N GLU A 234 0.52 -12.46 -3.88
CA GLU A 234 1.03 -13.52 -4.78
C GLU A 234 1.59 -12.93 -6.08
N PHE A 235 0.85 -11.99 -6.68
CA PHE A 235 1.27 -11.37 -7.93
C PHE A 235 2.54 -10.52 -7.78
N ILE A 236 2.67 -9.73 -6.72
CA ILE A 236 3.86 -8.89 -6.49
C ILE A 236 5.09 -9.73 -6.13
N ASP A 237 4.93 -10.78 -5.34
CA ASP A 237 6.02 -11.70 -5.02
C ASP A 237 6.53 -12.38 -6.30
N ALA A 238 5.63 -12.97 -7.10
CA ALA A 238 5.95 -13.58 -8.39
C ALA A 238 6.57 -12.58 -9.39
N LEU A 239 6.06 -11.34 -9.42
CA LEU A 239 6.60 -10.29 -10.27
C LEU A 239 8.02 -9.90 -9.86
N ASN A 240 8.27 -9.71 -8.57
CA ASN A 240 9.60 -9.35 -8.07
C ASN A 240 10.60 -10.47 -8.32
N GLU A 241 10.21 -11.74 -8.18
CA GLU A 241 11.04 -12.89 -8.59
C GLU A 241 11.38 -12.83 -10.08
N PHE A 242 10.39 -12.56 -10.94
CA PHE A 242 10.64 -12.39 -12.38
C PHE A 242 11.59 -11.23 -12.69
N ILE A 243 11.46 -10.10 -11.99
CA ILE A 243 12.36 -8.95 -12.13
C ILE A 243 13.78 -9.34 -11.71
N LEU A 244 13.94 -10.03 -10.57
CA LEU A 244 15.24 -10.49 -10.06
C LEU A 244 15.92 -11.46 -11.02
N ASP A 245 15.18 -12.37 -11.64
CA ASP A 245 15.68 -13.36 -12.60
C ASP A 245 16.11 -12.72 -13.94
N ARG A 246 15.37 -11.71 -14.41
CA ARG A 246 15.49 -11.24 -15.80
C ARG A 246 16.02 -9.83 -16.00
N CYS A 247 15.92 -8.97 -15.01
CA CYS A 247 16.47 -7.62 -15.11
C CYS A 247 18.00 -7.69 -14.99
N THR A 248 18.71 -6.92 -15.81
CA THR A 248 20.19 -6.88 -15.80
C THR A 248 20.75 -5.59 -15.19
N SER A 249 19.89 -4.83 -14.49
CA SER A 249 20.29 -3.56 -13.88
C SER A 249 21.32 -3.77 -12.76
N SER A 250 22.34 -2.92 -12.72
CA SER A 250 23.31 -2.89 -11.61
C SER A 250 22.71 -2.37 -10.29
N LYS A 251 21.52 -1.77 -10.34
CA LYS A 251 20.76 -1.30 -9.18
C LYS A 251 19.45 -2.08 -9.09
N MET A 252 19.55 -3.38 -8.80
CA MET A 252 18.40 -4.29 -8.86
C MET A 252 17.33 -3.95 -7.82
N ASP A 253 17.72 -3.66 -6.58
CA ASP A 253 16.79 -3.35 -5.49
C ASP A 253 15.80 -2.27 -5.92
N ASP A 254 16.32 -1.25 -6.62
CA ASP A 254 15.57 -0.11 -7.10
C ASP A 254 14.49 -0.45 -8.14
N LYS A 255 14.62 -1.58 -8.84
CA LYS A 255 13.67 -1.99 -9.86
C LYS A 255 12.48 -2.75 -9.30
N LEU A 256 12.56 -3.21 -8.04
CA LEU A 256 11.50 -3.97 -7.40
C LEU A 256 10.25 -3.12 -7.15
N VAL A 257 9.13 -3.81 -7.00
CA VAL A 257 7.81 -3.21 -6.84
C VAL A 257 7.31 -3.49 -5.43
N GLY A 258 7.06 -2.42 -4.67
CA GLY A 258 6.58 -2.53 -3.31
C GLY A 258 5.06 -2.77 -3.19
N PRO A 259 4.60 -3.27 -2.03
CA PRO A 259 3.20 -3.64 -1.76
C PRO A 259 2.17 -2.53 -1.99
N TRP A 260 2.56 -1.27 -1.84
CA TRP A 260 1.69 -0.09 -1.98
C TRP A 260 1.83 0.61 -3.32
N PHE A 261 2.51 -0.01 -4.30
CA PHE A 261 2.67 0.54 -5.64
C PHE A 261 1.29 0.85 -6.28
N ILE A 262 0.33 -0.06 -6.10
CA ILE A 262 -1.10 0.17 -6.33
C ILE A 262 -1.84 -0.06 -5.02
N LYS A 263 -2.69 0.88 -4.60
CA LYS A 263 -3.47 0.76 -3.37
C LYS A 263 -4.76 0.00 -3.63
N ALA A 264 -5.05 -0.98 -2.78
CA ALA A 264 -6.30 -1.72 -2.81
C ALA A 264 -7.48 -0.77 -2.54
N ARG A 265 -8.53 -0.90 -3.33
CA ARG A 265 -9.75 -0.09 -3.19
C ARG A 265 -10.79 -0.87 -2.40
N ARG A 266 -11.29 -0.23 -1.36
CA ARG A 266 -12.44 -0.71 -0.61
C ARG A 266 -13.68 -0.68 -1.50
N GLN A 267 -14.27 -1.84 -1.75
CA GLN A 267 -15.55 -1.95 -2.43
C GLN A 267 -16.59 -2.58 -1.53
N LYS A 268 -17.79 -2.00 -1.56
CA LYS A 268 -18.97 -2.61 -0.96
C LYS A 268 -19.54 -3.58 -1.98
N LEU A 269 -19.48 -4.86 -1.68
CA LEU A 269 -19.94 -5.90 -2.58
C LEU A 269 -21.47 -6.00 -2.45
N THR A 270 -22.19 -5.27 -3.30
CA THR A 270 -23.65 -5.37 -3.40
C THR A 270 -24.01 -6.25 -4.59
N LEU A 271 -25.23 -6.79 -4.65
CA LEU A 271 -25.65 -7.55 -5.83
C LEU A 271 -25.83 -6.73 -7.10
N SER A 272 -26.03 -5.41 -6.98
CA SER A 272 -25.87 -4.49 -8.12
C SER A 272 -24.42 -4.49 -8.62
N THR A 273 -23.44 -4.53 -7.71
CA THR A 273 -22.02 -4.62 -8.07
C THR A 273 -21.67 -5.99 -8.66
N ILE A 274 -22.24 -7.08 -8.13
CA ILE A 274 -22.06 -8.44 -8.68
C ILE A 274 -22.64 -8.53 -10.09
N ALA A 275 -23.85 -8.01 -10.33
CA ALA A 275 -24.46 -8.01 -11.66
C ALA A 275 -23.70 -7.14 -12.68
N GLN A 276 -23.02 -6.10 -12.22
CA GLN A 276 -22.11 -5.30 -13.06
C GLN A 276 -20.81 -6.04 -13.38
N LYS A 277 -20.24 -6.76 -12.40
CA LYS A 277 -18.99 -7.51 -12.53
C LYS A 277 -19.13 -8.83 -13.28
N PHE A 278 -20.25 -9.52 -13.08
CA PHE A 278 -20.56 -10.83 -13.66
C PHE A 278 -21.86 -10.76 -14.49
N PRO A 279 -21.94 -9.85 -15.49
CA PRO A 279 -23.18 -9.63 -16.23
C PRO A 279 -23.56 -10.85 -17.06
N GLN A 280 -22.57 -11.63 -17.51
CA GLN A 280 -22.80 -12.82 -18.31
C GLN A 280 -23.32 -13.98 -17.46
N GLU A 281 -22.75 -14.19 -16.28
CA GLU A 281 -23.19 -15.18 -15.30
C GLU A 281 -24.60 -14.87 -14.81
N CYS A 282 -24.89 -13.60 -14.49
CA CYS A 282 -26.23 -13.18 -14.10
C CYS A 282 -27.25 -13.40 -15.24
N LYS A 283 -26.91 -13.06 -16.49
CA LYS A 283 -27.77 -13.34 -17.67
C LYS A 283 -27.97 -14.84 -17.89
N ASP A 284 -26.93 -15.64 -17.69
CA ASP A 284 -26.99 -17.09 -17.84
C ASP A 284 -27.88 -17.73 -16.77
N ILE A 285 -27.75 -17.30 -15.51
CA ILE A 285 -28.66 -17.68 -14.41
C ILE A 285 -30.10 -17.27 -14.73
N GLU A 286 -30.33 -16.04 -15.21
CA GLU A 286 -31.66 -15.55 -15.61
C GLU A 286 -32.27 -16.36 -16.76
N ALA A 287 -31.49 -16.68 -17.79
CA ALA A 287 -31.94 -17.47 -18.93
C ALA A 287 -32.31 -18.91 -18.52
N LYS A 288 -31.48 -19.55 -17.68
CA LYS A 288 -31.72 -20.90 -17.15
C LYS A 288 -32.91 -20.92 -16.19
N ALA A 289 -33.12 -19.85 -15.42
CA ALA A 289 -34.28 -19.68 -14.55
C ALA A 289 -35.62 -19.62 -15.31
N ALA A 290 -35.62 -19.18 -16.57
CA ALA A 290 -36.83 -19.15 -17.39
C ALA A 290 -37.21 -20.53 -17.97
N GLY A 291 -36.21 -21.39 -18.22
CA GLY A 291 -36.40 -22.77 -18.72
C GLY A 291 -36.74 -23.77 -17.61
N VAL A 292 -36.44 -23.39 -16.37
CA VAL A 292 -37.12 -23.90 -15.18
C VAL A 292 -38.65 -23.62 -15.37
N ALA A 293 -39.62 -24.03 -14.59
CA ALA A 293 -41.07 -23.94 -14.89
C ALA A 293 -41.61 -24.68 -16.15
N THR A 294 -40.76 -25.20 -17.05
CA THR A 294 -41.21 -25.93 -18.25
C THR A 294 -41.63 -27.37 -17.88
N PRO A 295 -42.89 -27.79 -18.13
CA PRO A 295 -43.40 -29.09 -17.65
C PRO A 295 -42.68 -30.33 -18.21
N ALA A 296 -42.15 -30.26 -19.43
CA ALA A 296 -41.55 -31.41 -20.12
C ALA A 296 -40.03 -31.59 -19.91
N ALA A 297 -39.31 -30.51 -19.56
CA ALA A 297 -37.84 -30.49 -19.49
C ALA A 297 -37.30 -29.80 -18.21
N GLY A 298 -38.18 -29.57 -17.24
CA GLY A 298 -37.85 -28.79 -16.06
C GLY A 298 -36.73 -29.38 -15.20
N ALA A 299 -36.55 -30.71 -15.21
CA ALA A 299 -35.48 -31.40 -14.48
C ALA A 299 -34.08 -30.97 -14.96
N ASP A 300 -33.86 -31.04 -16.27
CA ASP A 300 -32.59 -30.68 -16.91
C ASP A 300 -32.29 -29.19 -16.74
N ASN A 301 -33.32 -28.35 -16.85
CA ASN A 301 -33.16 -26.91 -16.68
C ASN A 301 -32.85 -26.53 -15.23
N SER A 302 -33.34 -27.29 -14.25
CA SER A 302 -32.98 -27.10 -12.84
C SER A 302 -31.52 -27.46 -12.55
N GLN A 303 -31.03 -28.58 -13.07
CA GLN A 303 -29.60 -28.93 -12.94
C GLN A 303 -28.69 -27.90 -13.61
N ARG A 304 -29.11 -27.40 -14.79
CA ARG A 304 -28.37 -26.34 -15.49
C ARG A 304 -28.37 -25.03 -14.70
N PHE A 305 -29.51 -24.67 -14.11
CA PHE A 305 -29.64 -23.50 -13.25
C PHE A 305 -28.76 -23.62 -12.00
N GLU A 306 -28.78 -24.77 -11.33
CA GLU A 306 -27.93 -25.07 -10.17
C GLU A 306 -26.44 -24.92 -10.51
N LYS A 307 -26.00 -25.54 -11.60
CA LYS A 307 -24.62 -25.42 -12.08
C LYS A 307 -24.22 -23.96 -12.36
N ALA A 308 -25.13 -23.15 -12.88
CA ALA A 308 -24.87 -21.73 -13.12
C ALA A 308 -24.76 -20.92 -11.81
N VAL A 309 -25.59 -21.22 -10.81
CA VAL A 309 -25.51 -20.58 -9.49
C VAL A 309 -24.21 -20.97 -8.78
N LEU A 310 -23.84 -22.25 -8.78
CA LEU A 310 -22.58 -22.72 -8.18
C LEU A 310 -21.35 -22.15 -8.89
N ALA A 311 -21.40 -21.99 -10.21
CA ALA A 311 -20.34 -21.34 -10.96
C ALA A 311 -20.17 -19.86 -10.58
N LEU A 312 -21.26 -19.14 -10.30
CA LEU A 312 -21.18 -17.78 -9.76
C LEU A 312 -20.66 -17.76 -8.31
N VAL A 313 -21.14 -18.67 -7.45
CA VAL A 313 -20.69 -18.79 -6.06
C VAL A 313 -19.18 -19.07 -5.98
N GLY A 314 -18.65 -19.94 -6.84
CA GLY A 314 -17.21 -20.21 -6.90
C GLY A 314 -16.34 -19.02 -7.34
N LYS A 315 -16.95 -17.98 -7.94
CA LYS A 315 -16.27 -16.73 -8.31
C LYS A 315 -16.42 -15.62 -7.27
N LEU A 316 -17.17 -15.86 -6.20
CA LEU A 316 -17.46 -14.88 -5.16
C LEU A 316 -16.66 -15.19 -3.89
N PRO A 317 -16.39 -14.20 -3.04
CA PRO A 317 -15.79 -14.44 -1.73
C PRO A 317 -16.58 -15.50 -0.94
N PRO A 318 -15.93 -16.38 -0.15
CA PRO A 318 -16.58 -17.53 0.49
C PRO A 318 -17.82 -17.18 1.31
N THR A 319 -17.76 -16.06 2.02
CA THR A 319 -18.82 -15.44 2.83
C THR A 319 -20.02 -14.96 2.01
N VAL A 320 -19.78 -14.25 0.90
CA VAL A 320 -20.85 -13.89 -0.07
C VAL A 320 -21.43 -15.14 -0.73
N GLY A 321 -20.57 -16.07 -1.13
CA GLY A 321 -20.94 -17.36 -1.70
C GLY A 321 -21.85 -18.15 -0.76
N GLN A 322 -21.45 -18.27 0.51
CA GLN A 322 -22.23 -18.92 1.56
C GLN A 322 -23.57 -18.21 1.78
N GLY A 323 -23.62 -16.87 1.76
CA GLY A 323 -24.89 -16.13 1.85
C GLY A 323 -25.85 -16.44 0.70
N ILE A 324 -25.34 -16.69 -0.52
CA ILE A 324 -26.14 -17.14 -1.67
C ILE A 324 -26.63 -18.58 -1.45
N LEU A 325 -25.77 -19.47 -0.97
CA LEU A 325 -26.11 -20.87 -0.67
C LEU A 325 -27.15 -20.96 0.46
N ASP A 326 -27.01 -20.16 1.52
CA ASP A 326 -27.92 -20.07 2.65
C ASP A 326 -29.31 -19.56 2.22
N LEU A 327 -29.35 -18.52 1.37
CA LEU A 327 -30.60 -18.04 0.77
C LEU A 327 -31.30 -19.14 -0.02
N ALA A 328 -30.52 -19.96 -0.72
CA ALA A 328 -31.02 -21.07 -1.51
C ALA A 328 -31.35 -22.31 -0.66
N LYS A 329 -30.98 -22.30 0.64
CA LYS A 329 -30.99 -23.47 1.52
C LYS A 329 -30.33 -24.67 0.86
N TYR A 330 -29.13 -24.45 0.32
CA TYR A 330 -28.35 -25.46 -0.38
C TYR A 330 -27.92 -26.58 0.58
N ASP A 331 -28.14 -27.83 0.18
CA ASP A 331 -27.75 -29.07 0.85
C ASP A 331 -27.02 -29.94 -0.18
N PRO A 332 -25.68 -30.05 -0.10
CA PRO A 332 -24.89 -30.84 -1.03
C PRO A 332 -25.11 -32.35 -0.90
N ASP A 333 -25.62 -32.82 0.25
CA ASP A 333 -25.80 -34.24 0.55
C ASP A 333 -27.21 -34.76 0.17
N ALA A 334 -28.06 -33.90 -0.40
CA ALA A 334 -29.40 -34.27 -0.81
C ALA A 334 -29.39 -35.10 -2.11
N ASN A 335 -29.78 -36.38 -2.02
CA ASN A 335 -29.92 -37.29 -3.18
C ASN A 335 -30.82 -36.74 -4.31
N LEU A 336 -31.80 -35.91 -3.96
CA LEU A 336 -32.68 -35.16 -4.86
C LEU A 336 -33.04 -33.84 -4.14
N ARG A 337 -32.91 -32.69 -4.83
CA ARG A 337 -33.24 -31.33 -4.33
C ARG A 337 -32.17 -30.69 -3.44
N CYS A 338 -31.04 -30.34 -4.03
CA CYS A 338 -29.97 -29.62 -3.34
C CYS A 338 -30.45 -28.24 -2.82
N PHE A 339 -31.39 -27.57 -3.48
CA PHE A 339 -32.04 -26.36 -2.92
C PHE A 339 -33.33 -26.69 -2.17
N LYS A 340 -33.39 -26.46 -0.86
CA LYS A 340 -34.53 -26.84 0.01
C LYS A 340 -35.67 -25.82 0.12
N ALA A 341 -35.56 -24.62 -0.46
CA ALA A 341 -36.61 -23.58 -0.36
C ALA A 341 -37.84 -23.78 -1.30
N ILE A 342 -38.06 -24.99 -1.82
CA ILE A 342 -39.12 -25.34 -2.76
C ILE A 342 -39.90 -26.54 -2.21
N GLU A 343 -40.86 -26.31 -1.30
CA GLU A 343 -41.67 -27.40 -0.74
C GLU A 343 -42.86 -27.77 -1.64
N SER A 344 -43.08 -29.08 -1.78
CA SER A 344 -44.16 -29.70 -2.57
C SER A 344 -45.44 -29.84 -1.76
N ASP A 345 -46.59 -29.51 -2.36
CA ASP A 345 -47.89 -29.87 -1.78
C ASP A 345 -48.14 -31.37 -2.02
N ALA A 346 -48.57 -32.06 -0.98
CA ALA A 346 -48.78 -33.50 -0.97
C ALA A 346 -49.88 -33.89 -1.96
N GLN A 347 -49.50 -34.36 -3.16
CA GLN A 347 -50.21 -35.41 -3.95
C GLN A 347 -49.61 -35.74 -5.33
N MET A 348 -48.40 -35.30 -5.70
CA MET A 348 -47.76 -35.79 -6.94
C MET A 348 -46.28 -36.14 -6.76
N GLU A 349 -46.00 -37.44 -6.80
CA GLU A 349 -44.69 -38.01 -7.13
C GLU A 349 -44.42 -37.83 -8.64
N SER A 350 -44.00 -36.65 -9.07
CA SER A 350 -43.11 -36.50 -10.23
C SER A 350 -42.85 -35.04 -10.51
N TYR A 351 -41.58 -34.69 -10.37
CA TYR A 351 -40.73 -33.88 -11.23
C TYR A 351 -39.75 -33.11 -10.34
N PRO A 352 -38.43 -33.14 -10.63
CA PRO A 352 -37.42 -32.95 -9.60
C PRO A 352 -37.41 -31.57 -8.92
N TYR A 353 -38.11 -30.56 -9.46
CA TYR A 353 -38.00 -29.18 -8.95
C TYR A 353 -39.23 -28.24 -9.15
N TYR A 354 -40.47 -28.70 -9.40
CA TYR A 354 -41.60 -27.75 -9.64
C TYR A 354 -42.78 -27.77 -8.68
N LEU A 355 -43.09 -26.56 -8.20
CA LEU A 355 -44.43 -26.10 -7.88
C LEU A 355 -45.10 -25.51 -9.14
N LYS A 356 -46.35 -25.90 -9.41
CA LYS A 356 -47.31 -25.02 -10.09
C LYS A 356 -47.61 -23.87 -9.12
N LEU A 357 -47.37 -22.62 -9.56
CA LEU A 357 -47.81 -21.35 -8.94
C LEU A 357 -48.10 -21.39 -7.43
N ALA A 358 -47.19 -20.86 -6.61
CA ALA A 358 -47.33 -20.85 -5.15
C ALA A 358 -48.67 -20.24 -4.68
N LYS A 359 -49.41 -20.98 -3.85
CA LYS A 359 -50.53 -20.44 -3.03
C LYS A 359 -50.03 -19.53 -1.90
N ASN A 360 -48.73 -19.54 -1.60
CA ASN A 360 -48.13 -18.78 -0.52
C ASN A 360 -47.19 -17.68 -1.07
N PRO A 361 -47.58 -16.39 -1.04
CA PRO A 361 -46.79 -15.28 -1.57
C PRO A 361 -45.48 -15.00 -0.80
N LEU A 362 -45.26 -15.70 0.33
CA LEU A 362 -44.05 -15.59 1.16
C LEU A 362 -42.93 -16.58 0.75
N LEU A 363 -43.18 -17.49 -0.20
CA LEU A 363 -42.21 -18.50 -0.63
C LEU A 363 -41.48 -18.14 -1.94
N LEU A 364 -40.26 -18.64 -2.05
CA LEU A 364 -39.23 -18.21 -2.99
C LEU A 364 -39.26 -19.06 -4.28
N GLY A 365 -40.08 -18.70 -5.27
CA GLY A 365 -39.97 -19.25 -6.64
C GLY A 365 -38.70 -18.77 -7.35
N THR A 366 -38.31 -19.38 -8.49
CA THR A 366 -37.06 -19.05 -9.23
C THR A 366 -36.95 -17.56 -9.61
N ARG A 367 -38.07 -16.92 -9.94
CA ARG A 367 -38.15 -15.48 -10.20
C ARG A 367 -38.01 -14.64 -8.92
N ASN A 368 -38.51 -15.15 -7.79
CA ASN A 368 -38.29 -14.57 -6.47
C ASN A 368 -36.84 -14.80 -6.00
N PHE A 369 -36.15 -15.87 -6.41
CA PHE A 369 -34.75 -16.12 -6.07
C PHE A 369 -33.85 -15.03 -6.59
N ILE A 370 -33.98 -14.67 -7.87
CA ILE A 370 -33.21 -13.56 -8.47
C ILE A 370 -33.55 -12.20 -7.83
N LEU A 371 -34.81 -11.98 -7.43
CA LEU A 371 -35.21 -10.77 -6.71
C LEU A 371 -34.77 -10.76 -5.24
N SER A 372 -34.69 -11.92 -4.59
CA SER A 372 -34.26 -12.08 -3.20
C SER A 372 -32.75 -12.09 -3.07
N LEU A 373 -32.02 -12.51 -4.12
CA LEU A 373 -30.62 -12.21 -4.27
C LEU A 373 -30.48 -10.70 -4.03
N LYS A 374 -31.14 -9.82 -4.79
CA LYS A 374 -31.02 -8.34 -4.62
C LYS A 374 -31.29 -7.79 -3.20
N LYS A 375 -31.86 -8.59 -2.29
CA LYS A 375 -32.14 -8.25 -0.89
C LYS A 375 -31.16 -8.86 0.11
N LEU A 376 -30.21 -9.69 -0.32
CA LEU A 376 -29.14 -10.18 0.54
C LEU A 376 -28.37 -8.98 1.10
N PRO A 377 -28.20 -8.89 2.43
CA PRO A 377 -27.43 -7.84 3.07
C PRO A 377 -25.95 -8.13 2.82
N ALA A 378 -25.49 -7.94 1.59
CA ALA A 378 -24.08 -8.02 1.27
C ALA A 378 -23.45 -6.68 1.63
N GLU A 379 -23.15 -6.52 2.92
CA GLU A 379 -22.20 -5.50 3.38
C GLU A 379 -20.87 -6.17 3.70
N GLU A 380 -20.39 -7.01 2.79
CA GLU A 380 -19.01 -7.45 2.88
C GLU A 380 -18.10 -6.44 2.19
N ILE A 381 -17.11 -6.01 2.96
CA ILE A 381 -16.07 -5.11 2.48
C ILE A 381 -15.01 -5.99 1.84
N VAL A 382 -14.87 -5.87 0.53
CA VAL A 382 -13.78 -6.52 -0.21
C VAL A 382 -12.81 -5.46 -0.68
N TYR A 383 -11.55 -5.84 -0.72
CA TYR A 383 -10.47 -5.01 -1.22
C TYR A 383 -9.96 -5.60 -2.52
N GLU A 384 -9.86 -4.74 -3.53
CA GLU A 384 -9.48 -5.18 -4.88
C GLU A 384 -8.43 -4.25 -5.48
N ILE A 385 -7.62 -4.82 -6.36
CA ILE A 385 -6.72 -4.11 -7.25
C ILE A 385 -7.33 -4.10 -8.64
N ASP A 386 -7.57 -2.90 -9.16
CA ASP A 386 -8.13 -2.70 -10.50
C ASP A 386 -7.10 -3.05 -11.57
N ARG A 387 -7.45 -3.96 -12.50
CA ARG A 387 -6.57 -4.36 -13.60
C ARG A 387 -6.11 -3.17 -14.46
N SER A 388 -6.95 -2.13 -14.60
CA SER A 388 -6.60 -0.94 -15.36
C SER A 388 -5.47 -0.14 -14.68
N ALA A 389 -5.35 -0.23 -13.35
CA ALA A 389 -4.23 0.35 -12.63
C ALA A 389 -2.94 -0.47 -12.85
N ILE A 390 -3.04 -1.79 -12.99
CA ILE A 390 -1.89 -2.63 -13.38
C ILE A 390 -1.42 -2.22 -14.77
N ALA A 391 -2.32 -2.18 -15.75
CA ALA A 391 -2.01 -1.78 -17.12
C ALA A 391 -1.42 -0.35 -17.20
N GLY A 392 -2.12 0.63 -16.62
CA GLY A 392 -1.73 2.04 -16.77
C GLY A 392 -0.55 2.48 -15.91
N LYS A 393 -0.30 1.82 -14.77
CA LYS A 393 0.71 2.26 -13.79
C LYS A 393 1.85 1.28 -13.62
N LEU A 394 1.55 0.02 -13.32
CA LEU A 394 2.59 -0.97 -13.05
C LEU A 394 3.31 -1.37 -14.33
N MET A 395 2.58 -1.73 -15.38
CA MET A 395 3.18 -2.09 -16.66
C MET A 395 3.94 -0.92 -17.27
N LEU A 396 3.49 0.33 -17.06
CA LEU A 396 4.24 1.52 -17.48
C LEU A 396 5.57 1.61 -16.74
N TYR A 397 5.57 1.41 -15.43
CA TYR A 397 6.81 1.39 -14.64
C TYR A 397 7.76 0.28 -15.09
N LEU A 398 7.24 -0.93 -15.34
CA LEU A 398 8.05 -2.01 -15.89
C LEU A 398 8.64 -1.66 -17.25
N TRP A 399 7.86 -1.01 -18.10
CA TRP A 399 8.25 -0.61 -19.45
C TRP A 399 9.31 0.49 -19.47
N ASP A 400 9.11 1.56 -18.70
CA ASP A 400 9.96 2.76 -18.74
C ASP A 400 11.14 2.70 -17.76
N ASN A 401 11.02 1.94 -16.66
CA ASN A 401 12.01 1.98 -15.58
C ASN A 401 12.70 0.64 -15.35
N VAL A 402 11.98 -0.49 -15.38
CA VAL A 402 12.59 -1.80 -15.05
C VAL A 402 13.27 -2.44 -16.26
N PHE A 403 12.56 -2.48 -17.38
CA PHE A 403 12.99 -3.05 -18.64
C PHE A 403 13.22 -1.96 -19.68
N ASP A 404 13.65 -0.77 -19.26
CA ASP A 404 13.86 0.45 -20.05
C ASP A 404 14.65 0.21 -21.36
N ARG A 405 15.75 -0.56 -21.27
CA ARG A 405 16.67 -0.82 -22.38
C ARG A 405 16.36 -2.09 -23.16
N ASP A 406 15.89 -3.13 -22.49
CA ASP A 406 15.62 -4.42 -23.09
C ASP A 406 14.23 -4.95 -22.70
N LYS A 407 13.34 -5.00 -23.69
CA LYS A 407 11.96 -5.50 -23.57
C LYS A 407 11.87 -7.01 -23.83
N SER A 408 12.96 -7.67 -24.21
CA SER A 408 12.98 -9.11 -24.50
C SER A 408 12.52 -10.00 -23.34
N PRO A 409 12.73 -9.66 -22.04
CA PRO A 409 12.17 -10.43 -20.94
C PRO A 409 10.65 -10.44 -20.93
N LEU A 410 10.03 -9.28 -21.15
CA LEU A 410 8.56 -9.16 -21.19
C LEU A 410 7.96 -9.92 -22.37
N ALA A 411 8.59 -9.85 -23.54
CA ALA A 411 8.16 -10.61 -24.71
C ALA A 411 8.26 -12.12 -24.49
N THR A 412 9.35 -12.57 -23.85
CA THR A 412 9.58 -13.99 -23.52
C THR A 412 8.54 -14.51 -22.54
N LEU A 413 8.24 -13.74 -21.48
CA LEU A 413 7.19 -14.05 -20.50
C LEU A 413 5.82 -14.22 -21.17
N LEU A 414 5.49 -13.30 -22.09
CA LEU A 414 4.23 -13.32 -22.84
C LEU A 414 4.20 -14.39 -23.94
N GLY A 415 5.32 -15.04 -24.25
CA GLY A 415 5.41 -16.04 -25.32
C GLY A 415 5.26 -15.44 -26.72
N ILE A 416 5.60 -14.15 -26.88
CA ILE A 416 5.54 -13.44 -28.16
C ILE A 416 6.95 -13.12 -28.67
N GLU A 417 7.11 -13.06 -29.98
CA GLU A 417 8.38 -12.65 -30.56
C GLU A 417 8.71 -11.21 -30.15
N SER A 418 9.93 -10.94 -29.67
CA SER A 418 10.32 -9.61 -29.16
C SER A 418 10.12 -8.47 -30.16
N ARG A 419 10.15 -8.77 -31.47
CA ARG A 419 9.88 -7.78 -32.52
C ARG A 419 8.42 -7.30 -32.58
N LEU A 420 7.50 -7.97 -31.89
CA LEU A 420 6.07 -7.66 -31.88
C LEU A 420 5.67 -6.74 -30.71
N LEU A 421 6.45 -6.73 -29.63
CA LEU A 421 6.24 -5.89 -28.46
C LEU A 421 7.03 -4.58 -28.60
N ARG A 422 6.54 -3.66 -29.43
CA ARG A 422 7.24 -2.41 -29.78
C ARG A 422 6.74 -1.19 -29.03
N THR A 423 5.45 -1.17 -28.70
CA THR A 423 4.81 -0.02 -28.06
C THR A 423 4.26 -0.40 -26.71
N PHE A 424 4.18 0.58 -25.81
CA PHE A 424 3.54 0.41 -24.52
C PHE A 424 2.07 -0.03 -24.66
N GLY A 425 1.35 0.49 -25.66
CA GLY A 425 -0.04 0.10 -25.93
C GLY A 425 -0.20 -1.41 -26.21
N GLN A 426 0.70 -1.98 -27.02
CA GLN A 426 0.71 -3.43 -27.27
C GLN A 426 0.97 -4.24 -26.00
N PHE A 427 1.78 -3.71 -25.08
CA PHE A 427 2.02 -4.35 -23.80
C PHE A 427 0.76 -4.30 -22.94
N THR A 428 0.12 -3.14 -22.81
CA THR A 428 -1.10 -3.00 -21.99
C THR A 428 -2.30 -3.78 -22.51
N ASP A 429 -2.38 -4.02 -23.82
CA ASP A 429 -3.42 -4.86 -24.43
C ASP A 429 -3.31 -6.33 -23.98
N LEU A 430 -2.16 -6.75 -23.45
CA LEU A 430 -1.86 -8.10 -22.96
C LEU A 430 -1.84 -8.16 -21.42
N VAL A 431 -2.57 -7.28 -20.73
CA VAL A 431 -2.57 -7.22 -19.26
C VAL A 431 -3.04 -8.52 -18.61
N ASP A 432 -4.05 -9.18 -19.20
CA ASP A 432 -4.61 -10.41 -18.65
C ASP A 432 -3.60 -11.56 -18.79
N GLU A 433 -3.02 -11.75 -19.98
CA GLU A 433 -1.94 -12.73 -20.20
C GLU A 433 -0.70 -12.42 -19.38
N PHE A 434 -0.38 -11.14 -19.17
CA PHE A 434 0.74 -10.73 -18.35
C PHE A 434 0.56 -11.18 -16.89
N ILE A 435 -0.60 -10.90 -16.28
CA ILE A 435 -0.88 -11.29 -14.90
C ILE A 435 -0.82 -12.82 -14.76
N GLU A 436 -1.48 -13.54 -15.68
CA GLU A 436 -1.52 -15.00 -15.67
C GLU A 436 -0.10 -15.61 -15.77
N ARG A 437 0.71 -15.16 -16.72
CA ARG A 437 2.05 -15.71 -16.95
C ARG A 437 3.04 -15.40 -15.82
N VAL A 438 2.92 -14.25 -15.17
CA VAL A 438 3.73 -13.93 -13.98
C VAL A 438 3.43 -14.95 -12.88
N CYS A 439 2.16 -15.21 -12.58
CA CYS A 439 1.76 -16.11 -11.50
C CYS A 439 2.00 -17.61 -11.83
N GLU A 440 1.78 -18.03 -13.07
CA GLU A 440 2.04 -19.41 -13.52
C GLU A 440 3.52 -19.77 -13.42
N ARG A 441 4.41 -18.84 -13.78
CA ARG A 441 5.87 -19.03 -13.68
C ARG A 441 6.27 -19.39 -12.26
N ALA A 442 5.81 -18.63 -11.27
CA ALA A 442 6.10 -18.89 -9.85
C ALA A 442 5.61 -20.28 -9.40
N SER A 443 4.42 -20.70 -9.86
CA SER A 443 3.86 -22.02 -9.54
C SER A 443 4.64 -23.19 -10.16
N SER A 444 5.31 -22.97 -11.29
CA SER A 444 6.09 -23.98 -12.02
C SER A 444 7.51 -24.20 -11.46
N GLU A 445 8.06 -23.22 -10.74
CA GLU A 445 9.43 -23.22 -10.20
C GLU A 445 9.51 -23.65 -8.71
N LEU A 446 8.39 -23.97 -8.06
CA LEU A 446 8.36 -24.47 -6.67
C LEU A 446 9.17 -25.78 -6.52
N PRO A 447 10.14 -25.86 -5.58
CA PRO A 447 10.88 -27.08 -5.31
C PRO A 447 9.92 -28.21 -4.86
N GLU A 448 10.19 -29.45 -5.29
CA GLU A 448 9.39 -30.64 -4.98
C GLU A 448 9.17 -30.88 -3.45
N SER A 449 9.96 -30.24 -2.59
CA SER A 449 9.82 -30.35 -1.13
C SER A 449 8.53 -29.74 -0.57
N ASP A 450 7.96 -28.71 -1.21
CA ASP A 450 6.74 -28.05 -0.70
C ASP A 450 5.46 -28.73 -1.20
N ARG A 451 5.51 -29.45 -2.32
CA ARG A 451 4.39 -30.31 -2.79
C ARG A 451 4.11 -31.50 -1.87
N ALA A 452 5.10 -31.92 -1.07
CA ALA A 452 4.95 -33.03 -0.13
C ALA A 452 4.24 -32.64 1.17
N ILE A 453 4.16 -31.34 1.51
CA ILE A 453 3.56 -30.88 2.75
C ILE A 453 2.02 -30.82 2.63
N GLU A 454 1.48 -30.47 1.45
CA GLU A 454 0.02 -30.47 1.24
C GLU A 454 -0.56 -31.88 1.09
N SER A 455 0.17 -32.83 0.48
CA SER A 455 -0.32 -34.22 0.35
C SER A 455 -0.21 -35.07 1.64
N SER A 456 0.66 -34.69 2.58
CA SER A 456 0.80 -35.40 3.87
C SER A 456 -0.17 -34.90 4.94
N ALA A 457 -0.73 -33.69 4.79
CA ALA A 457 -1.78 -33.16 5.66
C ALA A 457 -3.12 -33.93 5.51
N ASP A 458 -3.46 -34.35 4.29
CA ASP A 458 -4.68 -35.13 4.01
C ASP A 458 -4.58 -36.60 4.45
N THR A 459 -3.37 -37.14 4.61
CA THR A 459 -3.18 -38.54 5.04
C THR A 459 -3.25 -38.68 6.57
N ASN A 460 -2.81 -37.67 7.32
CA ASN A 460 -2.85 -37.68 8.79
C ASN A 460 -4.22 -37.32 9.38
N ALA A 461 -5.10 -36.65 8.64
CA ALA A 461 -6.47 -36.38 9.09
C ALA A 461 -7.36 -37.65 9.10
N ASN A 462 -7.10 -38.62 8.20
CA ASN A 462 -7.87 -39.87 8.13
C ASN A 462 -7.41 -40.95 9.13
N ALA A 463 -6.16 -40.89 9.64
CA ALA A 463 -5.68 -41.82 10.66
C ALA A 463 -6.18 -41.45 12.08
N ALA A 464 -6.45 -40.17 12.35
CA ALA A 464 -6.90 -39.72 13.67
C ALA A 464 -8.40 -39.92 13.96
N MET A 465 -9.21 -40.28 12.96
CA MET A 465 -10.65 -40.52 13.13
C MET A 465 -11.04 -41.99 13.35
N THR A 466 -10.10 -42.93 13.32
CA THR A 466 -10.39 -44.37 13.53
C THR A 466 -10.03 -44.92 14.91
N GLU A 467 -9.44 -44.13 15.82
CA GLU A 467 -9.05 -44.61 17.17
C GLU A 467 -9.95 -44.16 18.34
N ASN A 468 -11.03 -43.41 18.12
CA ASN A 468 -11.94 -42.95 19.20
C ASN A 468 -13.32 -43.61 19.19
N ALA A 469 -13.40 -44.87 18.77
CA ALA A 469 -14.62 -45.67 18.84
C ALA A 469 -14.32 -47.09 19.37
N ASP A 470 -13.73 -47.19 20.56
CA ASP A 470 -13.84 -48.34 21.46
C ASP A 470 -13.13 -48.04 22.80
N THR A 471 -13.84 -47.36 23.71
CA THR A 471 -13.71 -47.50 25.19
C THR A 471 -14.92 -46.91 25.89
#